data_AF-A0A6L6YIZ9-F1
#
_entry.id   AF-A0A6L6YIZ9-F1
#
_cell.length_a   1.000
_cell.length_b   1.000
_cell.length_c   1.000
_cell.angle_alpha   90.00
_cell.angle_beta   90.00
_cell.angle_gamma   90.00
#
_symmetry.space_group_name_H-M   'P 1'
#
loop_
_entity.id
_entity.type
_entity.pdbx_description
1 polymer ?
#
loop_
_entity_poly.entity_id
_entity_poly.type
_entity_poly.pdbx_seq_one_letter_code
_entity_poly.pdbx_strand_id
1 'polypeptide(L)'
;MWIIKNPELKRKVNEFFTDEEIHNFFLLYQKESFVYLEFTNPENKPELSSICIAIQIPVSEFKAQYNPNEWNPFPNVEPPKSGEYLVQLSNGQIQNCLFKKAIYGPSPNDCSPACWNISELECPVIAFREMPRRYDELHL
;
A
#
# COMPACT_ATOMS: atom_id res chain seq x y z
N MET A 1 2.14 -1.46 -0.38
CA MET A 1 2.00 -1.95 -1.78
C MET A 1 0.77 -1.38 -2.50
N TRP A 2 0.92 -0.90 -3.74
CA TRP A 2 -0.18 -0.45 -4.61
C TRP A 2 -0.45 -1.50 -5.69
N ILE A 3 -1.72 -1.84 -5.91
CA ILE A 3 -2.14 -2.88 -6.86
C ILE A 3 -3.26 -2.39 -7.77
N ILE A 4 -3.42 -3.03 -8.92
CA ILE A 4 -4.56 -2.81 -9.80
C ILE A 4 -5.84 -3.31 -9.12
N LYS A 5 -6.87 -2.45 -9.04
CA LYS A 5 -8.13 -2.70 -8.33
C LYS A 5 -9.03 -3.70 -9.07
N ASN A 6 -9.07 -3.61 -10.40
CA ASN A 6 -9.88 -4.48 -11.26
C ASN A 6 -9.20 -5.86 -11.38
N PRO A 7 -9.83 -6.96 -10.91
CA PRO A 7 -9.21 -8.28 -10.90
C PRO A 7 -8.86 -8.83 -12.29
N GLU A 8 -9.70 -8.56 -13.31
CA GLU A 8 -9.44 -9.05 -14.67
C GLU A 8 -8.29 -8.30 -15.33
N LEU A 9 -8.24 -6.97 -15.16
CA LEU A 9 -7.12 -6.15 -15.62
C LEU A 9 -5.84 -6.57 -14.90
N LYS A 10 -5.89 -6.69 -13.56
CA LYS A 10 -4.76 -7.17 -12.76
C LYS A 10 -4.25 -8.50 -13.28
N ARG A 11 -5.14 -9.47 -13.51
CA ARG A 11 -4.75 -10.80 -14.03
C ARG A 11 -3.97 -10.70 -15.34
N LYS A 12 -4.42 -9.87 -16.30
CA LYS A 12 -3.75 -9.69 -17.60
C LYS A 12 -2.43 -8.96 -17.48
N VAL A 13 -2.36 -7.88 -16.70
CA VAL A 13 -1.13 -7.11 -16.51
C VAL A 13 -0.09 -7.95 -15.77
N ASN A 14 -0.54 -8.79 -14.83
CA ASN A 14 0.32 -9.70 -14.08
C ASN A 14 0.87 -10.88 -14.92
N GLU A 15 0.45 -11.03 -16.18
CA GLU A 15 1.13 -11.93 -17.14
C GLU A 15 2.50 -11.36 -17.58
N PHE A 16 2.74 -10.05 -17.37
CA PHE A 16 3.96 -9.35 -17.78
C PHE A 16 4.74 -8.72 -16.61
N PHE A 17 4.04 -8.21 -15.59
CA PHE A 17 4.64 -7.47 -14.48
C PHE A 17 4.21 -8.06 -13.13
N THR A 18 5.14 -8.17 -12.20
CA THR A 18 4.83 -8.55 -10.81
C THR A 18 4.12 -7.42 -10.07
N ASP A 19 3.38 -7.74 -9.00
CA ASP A 19 2.76 -6.73 -8.12
C ASP A 19 3.82 -5.75 -7.54
N GLU A 20 5.05 -6.21 -7.33
CA GLU A 20 6.17 -5.38 -6.84
C GLU A 20 6.64 -4.37 -7.90
N GLU A 21 6.83 -4.82 -9.15
CA GLU A 21 7.16 -3.92 -10.27
C GLU A 21 6.05 -2.88 -10.48
N ILE A 22 4.79 -3.32 -10.49
CA ILE A 22 3.63 -2.45 -10.59
C ILE A 22 3.60 -1.42 -9.45
N HIS A 23 3.90 -1.84 -8.22
CA HIS A 23 3.98 -0.95 -7.08
C HIS A 23 5.08 0.12 -7.26
N ASN A 24 6.26 -0.28 -7.73
CA ASN A 24 7.37 0.63 -7.97
C ASN A 24 7.04 1.64 -9.08
N PHE A 25 6.46 1.19 -10.19
CA PHE A 25 5.97 2.09 -11.25
C PHE A 25 4.90 3.06 -10.72
N PHE A 26 3.96 2.58 -9.90
CA PHE A 26 2.97 3.45 -9.29
C PHE A 26 3.62 4.56 -8.46
N LEU A 27 4.62 4.25 -7.63
CA LEU A 27 5.30 5.25 -6.80
C LEU A 27 5.99 6.34 -7.64
N LEU A 28 6.50 6.00 -8.82
CA LEU A 28 7.11 6.94 -9.76
C LEU A 28 6.07 7.88 -10.39
N TYR A 29 4.89 7.34 -10.78
CA TYR A 29 3.88 8.06 -11.54
C TYR A 29 2.67 8.55 -10.73
N GLN A 30 2.65 8.38 -9.39
CA GLN A 30 1.48 8.69 -8.55
C GLN A 30 0.99 10.15 -8.61
N LYS A 31 1.82 11.09 -9.09
CA LYS A 31 1.44 12.51 -9.28
C LYS A 31 0.88 12.80 -10.68
N GLU A 32 0.88 11.80 -11.56
CA GLU A 32 0.37 11.90 -12.92
C GLU A 32 -1.05 11.34 -13.04
N SER A 33 -1.64 11.45 -14.23
CA SER A 33 -2.96 10.87 -14.50
C SER A 33 -2.90 9.36 -14.78
N PHE A 34 -1.74 8.84 -15.20
CA PHE A 34 -1.56 7.46 -15.61
C PHE A 34 -0.24 6.90 -15.12
N VAL A 35 -0.22 5.59 -14.87
CA VAL A 35 0.99 4.80 -14.66
C VAL A 35 1.34 4.13 -15.99
N TYR A 36 2.57 4.33 -16.45
CA TYR A 36 3.12 3.67 -17.63
C TYR A 36 3.99 2.49 -17.19
N LEU A 37 3.56 1.28 -17.55
CA LEU A 37 4.32 0.06 -17.36
C LEU A 37 5.03 -0.25 -18.68
N GLU A 38 6.36 -0.23 -18.68
CA GLU A 38 7.16 -0.51 -19.87
C GLU A 38 8.08 -1.69 -19.62
N PHE A 39 7.99 -2.70 -20.50
CA PHE A 39 8.92 -3.81 -20.55
C PHE A 39 9.71 -3.72 -21.86
N THR A 40 11.03 -3.71 -21.76
CA THR A 40 11.94 -3.80 -22.90
C THR A 40 12.86 -5.00 -22.67
N ASN A 41 12.80 -6.00 -23.55
CA ASN A 41 13.69 -7.15 -23.45
C ASN A 41 15.16 -6.70 -23.58
N PRO A 42 16.03 -6.97 -22.59
CA PRO A 42 17.42 -6.53 -22.60
C PRO A 42 18.33 -7.29 -23.57
N GLU A 43 17.82 -8.21 -24.40
CA GLU A 43 18.65 -8.87 -25.42
C GLU A 43 19.06 -7.92 -26.55
N ASN A 44 20.16 -7.20 -26.28
CA ASN A 44 21.02 -6.48 -27.20
C ASN A 44 21.65 -7.43 -28.24
N LYS A 45 20.82 -8.09 -29.05
CA LYS A 45 21.26 -8.65 -30.34
C LYS A 45 20.63 -7.79 -31.42
N PRO A 46 21.42 -7.04 -32.21
CA PRO A 46 20.89 -6.16 -33.27
C PRO A 46 20.07 -6.89 -34.35
N GLU A 47 20.02 -8.21 -34.31
CA GLU A 47 19.31 -9.09 -35.24
C GLU A 47 17.92 -9.53 -34.74
N LEU A 48 17.57 -9.23 -33.48
CA LEU A 48 16.24 -9.48 -32.91
C LEU A 48 15.63 -8.13 -32.50
N SER A 49 14.56 -7.72 -33.18
CA SER A 49 13.78 -6.53 -32.82
C SER A 49 13.39 -6.60 -31.35
N SER A 50 13.76 -5.58 -30.55
CA SER A 50 13.32 -5.48 -29.17
C SER A 50 11.79 -5.43 -29.13
N ILE A 51 11.19 -6.32 -28.34
CA ILE A 51 9.77 -6.26 -28.03
C ILE A 51 9.63 -5.24 -26.90
N CYS A 52 8.93 -4.14 -27.19
CA CYS A 52 8.48 -3.16 -26.20
C CYS A 52 6.99 -3.39 -25.95
N ILE A 53 6.62 -3.57 -24.69
CA ILE A 53 5.23 -3.60 -24.24
C ILE A 53 5.03 -2.40 -23.35
N ALA A 54 4.14 -1.49 -23.75
CA ALA A 54 3.72 -0.35 -22.95
C ALA A 54 2.25 -0.48 -22.57
N ILE A 55 1.95 -0.46 -21.27
CA ILE A 55 0.58 -0.49 -20.74
C ILE A 55 0.36 0.81 -19.97
N GLN A 56 -0.64 1.58 -20.39
CA GLN A 56 -1.06 2.79 -19.70
C GLN A 56 -2.31 2.49 -18.87
N ILE A 57 -2.22 2.73 -17.56
CA ILE A 57 -3.32 2.46 -16.62
C ILE A 57 -3.63 3.76 -15.85
N PRO A 58 -4.89 4.23 -15.81
CA PRO A 58 -5.25 5.40 -15.00
C PRO A 58 -4.87 5.21 -13.54
N VAL A 59 -4.34 6.24 -12.87
CA VAL A 59 -4.00 6.18 -11.43
C VAL A 59 -5.21 5.79 -10.58
N SER A 60 -6.43 6.14 -11.02
CA SER A 60 -7.68 5.75 -10.38
C SER A 60 -7.99 4.25 -10.41
N GLU A 61 -7.31 3.46 -11.24
CA GLU A 61 -7.43 2.00 -11.28
C GLU A 61 -6.56 1.30 -10.24
N PHE A 62 -5.78 2.03 -9.46
CA PHE A 62 -4.96 1.47 -8.40
C PHE A 62 -5.63 1.63 -7.03
N LYS A 63 -5.33 0.68 -6.15
CA LYS A 63 -5.69 0.75 -4.74
C LYS A 63 -4.48 0.35 -3.90
N ALA A 64 -4.34 0.98 -2.75
CA ALA A 64 -3.37 0.55 -1.77
C ALA A 64 -3.86 -0.77 -1.13
N GLN A 65 -2.96 -1.73 -0.98
CA GLN A 65 -3.19 -2.99 -0.29
C GLN A 65 -2.28 -3.04 0.93
N TYR A 66 -2.84 -3.51 2.05
CA TYR A 66 -2.08 -3.71 3.27
C TYR A 66 -0.89 -4.64 3.04
N ASN A 67 0.29 -4.16 3.38
CA ASN A 67 1.53 -4.93 3.46
C ASN A 67 2.13 -4.74 4.86
N PRO A 68 2.24 -5.81 5.68
CA PRO A 68 2.73 -5.69 7.05
C PRO A 68 4.21 -5.26 7.14
N ASN A 69 4.99 -5.51 6.08
CA ASN A 69 6.43 -5.24 6.06
C ASN A 69 6.78 -3.83 5.55
N GLU A 70 5.80 -3.09 5.03
CA GLU A 70 5.95 -1.75 4.45
C GLU A 70 5.11 -0.71 5.19
N TRP A 71 5.35 0.56 4.89
CA TRP A 71 4.46 1.65 5.27
C TRP A 71 3.19 1.65 4.41
N ASN A 72 2.05 1.67 5.06
CA ASN A 72 0.71 1.67 4.47
C ASN A 72 0.10 3.07 4.64
N PRO A 73 -0.37 3.73 3.56
CA PRO A 73 -0.97 5.05 3.68
C PRO A 73 -2.32 4.98 4.39
N PHE A 74 -2.56 5.86 5.35
CA PHE A 74 -3.84 6.01 6.03
C PHE A 74 -4.50 7.33 5.59
N PRO A 75 -5.83 7.38 5.33
CA PRO A 75 -6.82 6.33 5.53
C PRO A 75 -7.03 5.41 4.31
N ASN A 76 -6.22 5.51 3.24
CA ASN A 76 -6.38 4.70 2.03
C ASN A 76 -6.29 3.18 2.29
N VAL A 77 -5.50 2.79 3.28
CA VAL A 77 -5.44 1.44 3.84
C VAL A 77 -5.79 1.56 5.33
N GLU A 78 -6.59 0.64 5.83
CA GLU A 78 -6.83 0.48 7.26
C GLU A 78 -6.06 -0.72 7.80
N PRO A 79 -5.58 -0.67 9.07
CA PRO A 79 -5.03 -1.84 9.72
C PRO A 79 -6.03 -3.00 9.75
N PRO A 80 -5.59 -4.25 9.49
CA PRO A 80 -6.49 -5.40 9.36
C PRO A 80 -7.17 -5.79 10.68
N LYS A 81 -6.54 -5.50 11.82
CA LYS A 81 -6.95 -5.87 13.18
C LYS A 81 -6.69 -4.73 14.15
N SER A 82 -7.41 -4.71 15.28
CA SER A 82 -7.04 -3.86 16.42
C SER A 82 -5.68 -4.33 16.98
N GLY A 83 -4.86 -3.40 17.48
CA GLY A 83 -3.54 -3.72 18.01
C GLY A 83 -2.56 -2.55 17.89
N GLU A 84 -1.32 -2.79 18.32
CA GLU A 84 -0.25 -1.80 18.23
C GLU A 84 0.39 -1.79 16.84
N TYR A 85 0.63 -0.59 16.33
CA TYR A 85 1.31 -0.35 15.06
C TYR A 85 2.33 0.78 15.23
N LEU A 86 3.38 0.74 14.40
CA LEU A 86 4.18 1.93 14.16
C LEU A 86 3.38 2.86 13.25
N VAL A 87 3.23 4.11 13.65
CA VAL A 87 2.56 5.15 12.87
C VAL A 87 3.51 6.27 12.54
N GLN A 88 3.33 6.86 11.37
CA GLN A 88 3.96 8.11 10.97
C GLN A 88 2.93 9.21 11.02
N LEU A 89 3.23 10.25 11.79
CA LEU A 89 2.41 11.45 11.90
C LEU A 89 2.78 12.45 10.80
N SER A 90 1.87 13.37 10.48
CA SER A 90 2.10 14.35 9.42
C SER A 90 3.25 15.33 9.69
N ASN A 91 3.71 15.45 10.93
CA ASN A 91 4.89 16.23 11.30
C ASN A 91 6.21 15.45 11.14
N GLY A 92 6.15 14.22 10.62
CA GLY A 92 7.30 13.35 10.39
C GLY A 92 7.71 12.49 11.59
N GLN A 93 7.08 12.65 12.76
CA GLN A 93 7.35 11.80 13.92
C GLN A 93 6.84 10.38 13.69
N ILE A 94 7.56 9.41 14.24
CA ILE A 94 7.18 8.00 14.27
C ILE A 94 6.96 7.59 15.72
N GLN A 95 5.83 6.95 16.00
CA GLN A 95 5.49 6.48 17.33
C GLN A 95 4.68 5.18 17.29
N ASN A 96 4.58 4.51 18.44
CA ASN A 96 3.71 3.36 18.61
C ASN A 96 2.31 3.84 18.99
N CYS A 97 1.29 3.39 18.25
CA CYS A 97 -0.10 3.71 18.56
C CYS A 97 -0.98 2.46 18.55
N LEU A 98 -1.94 2.44 19.46
CA LEU A 98 -3.00 1.44 19.47
C LEU A 98 -4.08 1.83 18.46
N PHE A 99 -4.33 0.96 17.49
CA PHE A 99 -5.48 1.05 16.60
C PHE A 99 -6.66 0.26 17.17
N LYS A 100 -7.85 0.87 17.16
CA LYS A 100 -9.12 0.19 17.44
C LYS A 100 -9.91 0.14 16.15
N LYS A 101 -10.17 -1.08 15.66
CA LYS A 101 -11.01 -1.30 14.47
C LYS A 101 -12.45 -0.91 14.76
N ALA A 102 -13.16 -0.50 13.71
CA ALA A 102 -14.58 -0.19 13.82
C ALA A 102 -15.38 -1.39 14.36
N ILE A 103 -16.30 -1.10 15.27
CA ILE A 103 -17.30 -2.04 15.78
C ILE A 103 -18.64 -1.61 15.19
N TYR A 104 -19.41 -2.55 14.66
CA TYR A 104 -20.74 -2.32 14.14
C TYR A 104 -21.72 -3.20 14.91
N GLY A 105 -22.67 -2.59 15.60
CA GLY A 105 -23.73 -3.29 16.32
C GLY A 105 -25.09 -3.17 15.64
N PRO A 106 -26.16 -3.67 16.28
CA PRO A 106 -27.50 -3.70 15.68
C PRO A 106 -28.14 -2.31 15.54
N SER A 107 -27.66 -1.29 16.27
CA SER A 107 -28.13 0.08 16.15
C SER A 107 -26.96 1.08 15.99
N PRO A 108 -27.21 2.32 15.51
CA PRO A 108 -26.15 3.34 15.37
C PRO A 108 -25.39 3.65 16.66
N ASN A 109 -26.02 3.50 17.83
CA ASN A 109 -25.40 3.75 19.13
C ASN A 109 -24.43 2.64 19.55
N ASP A 110 -24.54 1.46 18.93
CA ASP A 110 -23.65 0.32 19.15
C ASP A 110 -22.45 0.34 18.19
N CYS A 111 -22.42 1.31 17.27
CA CYS A 111 -21.33 1.47 16.32
C CYS A 111 -20.24 2.37 16.89
N SER A 112 -18.98 2.01 16.66
CA SER A 112 -17.83 2.83 16.97
C SER A 112 -16.92 2.85 15.74
N PRO A 113 -16.57 4.03 15.18
CA PRO A 113 -15.68 4.10 14.02
C PRO A 113 -14.28 3.62 14.39
N ALA A 114 -13.53 3.22 13.37
CA ALA A 114 -12.12 2.91 13.55
C ALA A 114 -11.36 4.17 14.01
N CYS A 115 -10.46 4.03 14.98
CA CYS A 115 -9.67 5.16 15.46
C CYS A 115 -8.28 4.75 15.93
N TRP A 116 -7.36 5.70 15.79
CA TRP A 116 -6.05 5.65 16.43
C TRP A 116 -6.18 6.24 17.84
N ASN A 117 -5.61 5.56 18.83
CA ASN A 117 -5.46 6.08 20.18
C ASN A 117 -4.25 7.03 20.22
N ILE A 118 -4.42 8.20 19.61
CA ILE A 118 -3.48 9.32 19.63
C ILE A 118 -4.01 10.40 20.55
N SER A 119 -3.11 11.13 21.23
CA SER A 119 -3.51 12.30 22.01
C SER A 119 -4.16 13.33 21.09
N GLU A 120 -5.21 14.04 21.54
CA GLU A 120 -5.93 15.05 20.73
C GLU A 120 -5.03 16.20 20.23
N LEU A 121 -3.84 16.34 20.81
CA LEU A 121 -2.81 17.32 20.42
C LEU A 121 -1.86 16.81 19.33
N GLU A 122 -2.01 15.57 18.87
CA GLU A 122 -1.11 14.94 17.92
C GLU A 122 -1.55 15.14 16.47
N CYS A 123 -0.56 15.41 15.63
CA CYS A 123 -0.71 15.52 14.19
C CYS A 123 -1.39 14.28 13.59
N PRO A 124 -2.16 14.40 12.49
CA PRO A 124 -2.85 13.26 11.90
C PRO A 124 -1.89 12.15 11.48
N VAL A 125 -2.33 10.90 11.66
CA VAL A 125 -1.64 9.72 11.14
C VAL A 125 -1.74 9.70 9.62
N ILE A 126 -0.61 9.66 8.93
CA ILE A 126 -0.53 9.63 7.46
C ILE A 126 -0.13 8.24 6.93
N ALA A 127 0.55 7.44 7.75
CA ALA A 127 0.93 6.08 7.38
C ALA A 127 1.12 5.20 8.62
N PHE A 128 1.07 3.88 8.45
CA PHE A 128 1.30 2.90 9.49
C PHE A 128 1.96 1.63 8.97
N ARG A 129 2.60 0.84 9.83
CA ARG A 129 3.12 -0.50 9.50
C ARG A 129 3.01 -1.44 10.70
N GLU A 130 3.01 -2.74 10.45
CA GLU A 130 3.00 -3.73 11.54
C GLU A 130 4.29 -3.59 12.37
N MET A 131 4.18 -3.83 13.67
CA MET A 131 5.33 -3.85 14.56
C MET A 131 6.35 -4.87 14.02
N PRO A 132 7.63 -4.50 13.92
CA PRO A 132 8.68 -5.46 13.60
C PRO A 132 8.66 -6.60 14.62
N ARG A 133 9.07 -7.80 14.20
CA ARG A 133 9.31 -8.90 15.13
C ARG A 133 10.29 -8.43 16.21
N ARG A 134 10.09 -8.92 17.43
CA ARG A 134 10.99 -8.55 18.51
C ARG A 134 12.37 -9.12 18.21
N TYR A 135 13.41 -8.40 18.63
CA TYR A 135 14.78 -8.78 18.38
C TYR A 135 15.12 -10.17 18.98
N ASP A 136 14.58 -10.48 20.15
CA ASP A 136 14.77 -11.74 20.87
C ASP A 136 14.11 -12.95 20.19
N GLU A 137 13.14 -12.74 19.29
CA GLU A 137 12.47 -13.80 18.53
C GLU A 137 13.20 -14.17 17.22
N LEU A 138 14.18 -13.36 16.80
CA LEU A 138 14.91 -13.56 15.54
C LEU A 138 16.15 -14.46 15.68
N HIS A 139 16.53 -14.80 16.92
CA HIS A 139 17.77 -15.53 17.23
C HIS A 139 17.53 -16.85 17.99
N LEU A 140 16.29 -17.35 17.94
CA LEU A 140 15.87 -18.68 18.42
C LEU A 140 15.54 -19.58 17.23
#